data_AF-A0A7X8YEX0-F1
#
_entry.id   AF-A0A7X8YEX0-F1
#
_cell.length_a   1.000
_cell.length_b   1.000
_cell.length_c   1.000
_cell.angle_alpha   90.00
_cell.angle_beta   90.00
_cell.angle_gamma   90.00
#
_symmetry.space_group_name_H-M   'P 1'
#
loop_
_entity.id
_entity.type
_entity.pdbx_description
1 polymer ?
#
loop_
_entity_poly.entity_id
_entity_poly.type
_entity_poly.pdbx_seq_one_letter_code
_entity_poly.pdbx_strand_id
1 'polypeptide(L)'
;MSSAQISPPVARARGRVAALSRSRTPDDPDFVEARRNLTALTLEEHIERVLVKAPPLTDEQAERIAYRLRGGGATSQHQQQ
;
A
#
# COMPACT_ATOMS: atom_id res chain seq x y z
N MET A 1 20.69 -9.05 11.16
CA MET A 1 19.24 -8.78 11.07
C MET A 1 18.99 -8.11 9.74
N SER A 2 18.41 -8.85 8.78
CA SER A 2 18.18 -8.32 7.43
C SER A 2 17.10 -7.23 7.51
N SER A 3 17.50 -5.96 7.45
CA SER A 3 16.57 -4.90 7.15
C SER A 3 16.01 -5.21 5.76
N ALA A 4 14.74 -5.58 5.70
CA ALA A 4 14.01 -5.63 4.44
C ALA A 4 14.20 -4.24 3.80
N GLN A 5 15.02 -4.16 2.75
CA GLN A 5 15.36 -2.89 2.11
C GLN A 5 14.06 -2.29 1.59
N ILE A 6 13.66 -1.17 2.19
CA ILE A 6 12.51 -0.39 1.78
C ILE A 6 12.93 0.34 0.51
N SER A 7 12.14 0.24 -0.55
CA SER A 7 12.44 0.91 -1.81
C SER A 7 12.58 2.43 -1.60
N PRO A 8 13.46 3.11 -2.36
CA PRO A 8 13.65 4.55 -2.25
C PRO A 8 12.34 5.37 -2.34
N PRO A 9 11.35 5.02 -3.20
CA PRO A 9 10.05 5.67 -3.21
C PRO A 9 9.28 5.54 -1.90
N VAL A 10 9.22 4.34 -1.30
CA VAL A 10 8.54 4.12 -0.01
C VAL A 10 9.27 4.86 1.11
N ALA A 11 10.61 4.86 1.13
CA ALA A 11 11.39 5.59 2.11
C ALA A 11 11.13 7.11 2.04
N ARG A 12 11.08 7.68 0.84
CA ARG A 12 10.73 9.09 0.62
C ARG A 12 9.31 9.40 1.10
N ALA A 13 8.34 8.55 0.76
CA ALA A 13 6.95 8.72 1.19
C ALA A 13 6.79 8.67 2.71
N ARG A 14 7.52 7.76 3.38
CA ARG A 14 7.59 7.72 4.86
C ARG A 14 8.16 9.00 5.44
N GLY A 15 9.23 9.53 4.85
CA GLY A 15 9.82 10.81 5.24
C GLY A 15 8.82 11.97 5.11
N ARG A 16 8.05 12.02 4.02
CA ARG A 16 7.01 13.04 3.81
C ARG A 16 5.91 12.97 4.88
N VAL A 17 5.39 11.77 5.15
CA VAL A 17 4.38 11.56 6.20
C VAL A 17 4.93 12.00 7.56
N ALA A 18 6.15 11.60 7.92
CA ALA A 18 6.77 11.96 9.18
C ALA A 18 7.07 13.47 9.32
N ALA A 19 7.33 14.17 8.21
CA ALA A 19 7.51 15.62 8.22
C ALA A 19 6.17 16.34 8.45
N LEU A 20 5.11 15.92 7.74
CA LEU A 20 3.78 16.52 7.84
C LEU A 20 3.09 16.23 9.18
N SER A 21 3.30 15.05 9.76
CA SER A 21 2.68 14.68 11.04
C SER A 21 3.11 15.57 12.22
N ARG A 22 4.21 16.32 12.09
CA ARG A 22 4.71 17.24 13.12
C ARG A 22 4.08 18.62 13.05
N SER A 23 3.49 18.99 11.91
CA SER A 23 3.05 20.36 11.62
C SER A 23 1.62 20.45 11.11
N ARG A 24 0.98 19.33 10.75
CA ARG A 24 -0.36 19.26 10.18
C ARG A 24 -1.31 18.45 11.05
N THR A 25 -2.60 18.77 10.93
CA THR A 25 -3.67 18.01 11.59
C THR A 25 -3.97 16.72 10.82
N PRO A 26 -4.59 15.70 11.45
CA PRO A 26 -4.93 14.43 10.79
C PRO A 26 -5.79 14.56 9.54
N ASP A 27 -6.64 15.58 9.47
CA ASP A 27 -7.59 15.83 8.37
C ASP A 27 -7.04 16.82 7.33
N ASP A 28 -5.82 17.32 7.54
CA ASP A 28 -5.15 18.20 6.58
C ASP A 28 -5.03 17.48 5.22
N PRO A 29 -5.46 18.11 4.11
CA PRO A 29 -5.46 17.48 2.80
C PRO A 29 -4.09 16.94 2.38
N ASP A 30 -3.01 17.68 2.65
CA ASP A 30 -1.65 17.27 2.29
C ASP A 30 -1.20 16.05 3.10
N PHE A 31 -1.60 15.98 4.38
CA PHE A 31 -1.27 14.85 5.24
C PHE A 31 -2.07 13.60 4.86
N VAL A 32 -3.35 13.75 4.56
CA VAL A 32 -4.21 12.65 4.06
C VAL A 32 -3.65 12.11 2.75
N GLU A 33 -3.30 12.98 1.80
CA GLU A 33 -2.70 12.58 0.52
C GLU A 33 -1.36 11.86 0.72
N ALA A 34 -0.48 12.41 1.57
CA ALA A 34 0.80 11.78 1.85
C ALA A 34 0.65 10.37 2.44
N ARG A 35 -0.34 10.16 3.32
CA ARG A 35 -0.65 8.84 3.86
C ARG A 35 -1.19 7.89 2.80
N ARG A 36 -2.13 8.34 1.95
CA ARG A 36 -2.66 7.54 0.83
C ARG A 36 -1.55 7.10 -0.12
N ASN A 37 -0.65 8.01 -0.47
CA ASN A 37 0.48 7.72 -1.33
C ASN A 37 1.44 6.70 -0.70
N LEU A 38 1.74 6.84 0.60
CA LEU A 38 2.57 5.86 1.30
C LEU A 38 1.93 4.46 1.29
N THR A 39 0.62 4.37 1.51
CA THR A 39 -0.11 3.09 1.44
C THR A 39 -0.03 2.47 0.05
N ALA A 40 -0.25 3.26 -1.01
CA ALA A 40 -0.18 2.79 -2.39
C ALA A 40 1.22 2.22 -2.73
N LEU A 41 2.28 2.99 -2.47
CA LEU A 41 3.66 2.58 -2.74
C LEU A 41 4.07 1.33 -1.95
N THR A 42 3.63 1.23 -0.69
CA THR A 42 3.92 0.05 0.14
C THR A 42 3.21 -1.20 -0.40
N LEU A 43 1.98 -1.04 -0.90
CA LEU A 43 1.22 -2.13 -1.50
C LEU A 43 1.83 -2.58 -2.84
N GLU A 44 2.21 -1.64 -3.70
CA GLU A 44 2.90 -1.92 -4.96
C GLU A 44 4.18 -2.72 -4.73
N GLU A 45 5.04 -2.28 -3.80
CA GLU A 45 6.27 -2.99 -3.44
C GLU A 45 5.98 -4.40 -2.89
N HIS A 46 4.92 -4.55 -2.11
CA HIS A 46 4.51 -5.86 -1.62
C HIS A 46 4.05 -6.79 -2.75
N ILE A 47 3.23 -6.27 -3.67
CA ILE A 47 2.77 -7.01 -4.84
C ILE A 47 3.96 -7.44 -5.69
N GLU A 48 4.90 -6.55 -5.99
CA GLU A 48 6.10 -6.86 -6.77
C GLU A 48 6.91 -8.00 -6.14
N ARG A 49 7.18 -7.93 -4.83
CA ARG A 49 7.89 -8.99 -4.09
C ARG A 49 7.20 -10.34 -4.15
N VAL A 50 5.87 -10.36 -4.19
CA VAL A 50 5.07 -11.58 -4.30
C VAL A 50 5.11 -12.12 -5.74
N LEU A 51 4.91 -11.25 -6.73
CA LEU A 51 4.88 -11.62 -8.15
C LEU A 51 6.23 -12.16 -8.64
N VAL A 52 7.35 -11.60 -8.18
CA VAL A 52 8.70 -12.10 -8.52
C VAL A 52 8.89 -13.57 -8.11
N LYS A 53 8.19 -14.05 -7.07
CA LYS A 53 8.30 -15.42 -6.56
C LYS A 53 7.20 -16.34 -7.08
N ALA A 54 6.14 -15.79 -7.66
CA ALA A 54 4.99 -16.53 -8.11
C ALA A 54 5.18 -17.03 -9.55
N PRO A 55 4.61 -18.19 -9.92
CA PRO A 55 4.42 -18.49 -11.34
C PRO A 55 3.55 -17.39 -11.98
N PRO A 56 3.70 -17.11 -13.29
CA PRO A 56 2.86 -16.16 -13.99
C PRO A 56 1.37 -16.45 -13.78
N LEU A 57 0.60 -15.42 -13.47
CA LEU A 57 -0.84 -15.53 -13.30
C LEU A 57 -1.51 -15.72 -14.66
N THR A 58 -2.61 -16.46 -14.68
CA THR A 58 -3.52 -16.43 -15.84
C THR A 58 -4.29 -15.11 -15.87
N ASP A 59 -4.79 -14.72 -17.04
CA ASP A 59 -5.56 -13.48 -17.21
C ASP A 59 -6.75 -13.42 -16.23
N GLU A 60 -7.50 -14.51 -16.11
CA GLU A 60 -8.62 -14.61 -15.17
C GLU A 60 -8.20 -14.45 -13.70
N GLN A 61 -7.02 -14.94 -13.32
CA GLN A 61 -6.49 -14.77 -11.96
C GLN A 61 -6.11 -13.31 -11.70
N ALA A 62 -5.46 -12.67 -12.67
CA ALA A 62 -5.10 -11.26 -12.60
C ALA A 62 -6.35 -10.36 -12.53
N GLU A 63 -7.37 -10.63 -13.34
CA GLU A 63 -8.65 -9.90 -13.32
C GLU A 63 -9.35 -10.01 -11.96
N ARG A 64 -9.41 -11.21 -11.37
CA ARG A 64 -9.99 -11.40 -10.03
C ARG A 64 -9.23 -10.63 -8.95
N ILE A 65 -7.91 -10.54 -9.04
CA ILE A 65 -7.09 -9.75 -8.09
C ILE A 65 -7.34 -8.26 -8.31
N ALA A 66 -7.33 -7.81 -9.56
CA ALA A 66 -7.59 -6.41 -9.91
C ALA A 66 -8.98 -5.94 -9.46
N TYR A 67 -10.00 -6.80 -9.57
CA TYR A 67 -11.34 -6.52 -9.06
C TYR A 67 -11.35 -6.30 -7.54
N ARG A 68 -10.59 -7.11 -6.78
CA ARG A 68 -10.45 -6.92 -5.31
C ARG A 68 -9.75 -5.61 -4.97
N LEU A 69 -8.69 -5.25 -5.70
CA LEU A 69 -7.94 -4.00 -5.49
C LEU A 69 -8.79 -2.75 -5.73
N ARG A 70 -9.79 -2.81 -6.63
CA ARG A 70 -10.76 -1.72 -6.88
C ARG A 70 -11.88 -1.62 -5.83
N GLY A 71 -11.81 -2.37 -4.74
CA GLY A 71 -12.85 -2.40 -3.70
C GLY A 71 -13.99 -3.39 -3.97
N GLY A 72 -13.95 -4.13 -5.09
CA GLY A 72 -14.94 -5.16 -5.42
C GLY A 72 -14.89 -6.40 -4.50
N GLY A 73 -13.84 -6.53 -3.70
CA GLY A 73 -13.65 -7.61 -2.74
C GLY A 73 -13.50 -7.14 -1.29
N ALA A 74 -14.01 -5.95 -0.95
CA ALA A 74 -14.04 -5.48 0.43
C ALA A 74 -14.97 -6.36 1.28
N THR A 75 -14.48 -7.54 1.66
CA THR A 75 -15.05 -8.29 2.77
C THR A 75 -14.73 -7.49 4.02
N SER A 76 -15.74 -6.80 4.51
CA SER A 76 -15.86 -6.35 5.89
C SER A 76 -15.68 -7.55 6.84
N GLN A 77 -14.45 -7.98 7.07
CA GLN A 77 -14.10 -8.81 8.22
C GLN A 77 -13.61 -7.88 9.34
N HIS A 78 -14.53 -7.06 9.84
CA HIS A 78 -14.53 -6.62 11.23
C HIS A 78 -15.85 -7.14 11.81
N GLN A 79 -15.96 -8.46 11.90
CA GLN A 79 -16.99 -9.12 12.68
C GLN A 79 -16.43 -9.20 14.11
N GLN A 80 -16.94 -8.29 14.95
CA GLN A 80 -17.19 -8.40 16.39
C GLN A 80 -16.35 -9.42 17.18
N GLN A 81 -15.56 -8.90 18.12
CA GLN A 81 -15.49 -9.43 19.50
C GLN A 81 -15.44 -8.24 20.46
#